data_AF-A0A9X7I9V2-F1
#
_entry.id   AF-A0A9X7I9V2-F1
#
_cell.length_a   1.000
_cell.length_b   1.000
_cell.length_c   1.000
_cell.angle_alpha   90.00
_cell.angle_beta   90.00
_cell.angle_gamma   90.00
#
_symmetry.space_group_name_H-M   'P 1'
#
loop_
_entity.id
_entity.type
_entity.pdbx_description
1 polymer ?
#
loop_
_entity_poly.entity_id
_entity_poly.type
_entity_poly.pdbx_seq_one_letter_code
_entity_poly.pdbx_strand_id
1 'polypeptide(L)'
;MVSQLRRIVSWIIGRLPSSKRSIVEVREQLSTIQTQISRLQECVDARCAHLEVGQYNVEKSLRAEILTNREQSSIMAWSNYRKDGESSVDAHKRFFLSLPKATGSMRVIQRGCASLLSEFTQIAQQHNLQYWADFGTLLGCVRHRGFIPWDDDVDLGMMREDIDKLLTMLREDAALCARYRAVLVYDPYMCCRQLRFRYANNSNPCFLDIFFYDYAPDLMSEQQQSFVSLRKDLQQELRSQTFFNTWLDRGYVEQGGEYTADIEQIFQSFQKKAVNQGLVVSKSCARNVVYGLDNVDAENLYIARCAEMFPVKMATFEDFSVAIPQLSEDILERVYGDIYQLPSDIITHFRHVDCESLHSSHTDDVIEQDIRSNPYAIDCGRLE
;
A
#
# COMPACT_ATOMS: atom_id res chain seq x y z
N MET A 1 67.67 -5.35 -10.00
CA MET A 1 66.60 -4.59 -10.69
C MET A 1 66.86 -4.38 -12.19
N VAL A 2 68.05 -3.92 -12.62
CA VAL A 2 68.33 -3.64 -14.05
C VAL A 2 68.28 -4.88 -14.97
N SER A 3 68.64 -6.09 -14.48
CA SER A 3 68.62 -7.32 -15.30
C SER A 3 67.21 -7.89 -15.53
N GLN A 4 66.29 -7.72 -14.58
CA GLN A 4 64.89 -8.13 -14.74
C GLN A 4 64.15 -7.22 -15.72
N LEU A 5 64.39 -5.91 -15.66
CA LEU A 5 63.87 -4.94 -16.63
C LEU A 5 64.34 -5.25 -18.05
N ARG A 6 65.60 -5.63 -18.26
CA ARG A 6 66.10 -6.04 -19.60
C ARG A 6 65.44 -7.31 -20.13
N ARG A 7 65.16 -8.31 -19.27
CA ARG A 7 64.46 -9.54 -19.70
C ARG A 7 63.00 -9.26 -20.08
N ILE A 8 62.32 -8.40 -19.32
CA ILE A 8 60.94 -7.98 -19.62
C ILE A 8 60.88 -7.19 -20.92
N VAL A 9 61.79 -6.22 -21.12
CA VAL A 9 61.85 -5.43 -22.35
C VAL A 9 62.18 -6.29 -23.58
N SER A 10 63.13 -7.23 -23.47
CA SER A 10 63.45 -8.16 -24.57
C SER A 10 62.28 -9.10 -24.90
N TRP A 11 61.54 -9.55 -23.89
CA TRP A 11 60.33 -10.36 -24.06
C TRP A 11 59.19 -9.59 -24.73
N ILE A 12 59.02 -8.30 -24.39
CA ILE A 12 58.04 -7.41 -25.06
C ILE A 12 58.46 -7.16 -26.51
N ILE A 13 59.74 -6.85 -26.76
CA ILE A 13 60.26 -6.59 -28.12
C ILE A 13 60.13 -7.83 -29.01
N GLY A 14 60.36 -9.04 -28.48
CA GLY A 14 60.18 -10.29 -29.22
C GLY A 14 58.73 -10.65 -29.57
N ARG A 15 57.74 -9.95 -28.99
CA ARG A 15 56.31 -10.10 -29.30
C ARG A 15 55.73 -8.92 -30.08
N LEU A 16 56.52 -7.87 -30.36
CA LEU A 16 56.09 -6.77 -31.21
C LEU A 16 56.21 -7.16 -32.69
N PRO A 17 55.24 -6.83 -33.55
CA PRO A 17 55.29 -7.16 -34.97
C PRO A 17 56.53 -6.57 -35.63
N SER A 18 57.21 -7.37 -36.47
CA SER A 18 58.55 -7.10 -36.99
C SER A 18 58.63 -5.94 -37.99
N SER A 19 57.52 -5.33 -38.41
CA SER A 19 57.52 -4.19 -39.33
C SER A 19 56.29 -3.26 -39.15
N LYS A 20 56.43 -2.00 -39.58
CA LYS A 20 55.31 -1.04 -39.66
C LYS A 20 54.12 -1.59 -40.46
N ARG A 21 54.39 -2.38 -41.50
CA ARG A 21 53.37 -3.01 -42.35
C ARG A 21 52.55 -4.05 -41.59
N SER A 22 53.21 -4.84 -40.73
CA SER A 22 52.57 -5.84 -39.86
C SER A 22 51.65 -5.19 -38.81
N ILE A 23 52.01 -4.01 -38.29
CA ILE A 23 51.16 -3.24 -37.37
C ILE A 23 49.92 -2.70 -38.09
N VAL A 24 50.07 -2.24 -39.34
CA VAL A 24 48.94 -1.77 -40.17
C VAL A 24 47.98 -2.92 -40.47
N GLU A 25 48.49 -4.09 -40.82
CA GLU A 25 47.69 -5.29 -41.09
C GLU A 25 46.90 -5.76 -39.87
N VAL A 26 47.51 -5.77 -38.67
CA VAL A 26 46.78 -6.08 -37.42
C VAL A 26 45.71 -5.03 -37.11
N ARG A 27 45.95 -3.74 -37.41
CA ARG A 27 44.93 -2.68 -37.25
C ARG A 27 43.77 -2.85 -38.23
N GLU A 28 44.05 -3.23 -39.47
CA GLU A 28 43.01 -3.52 -40.47
C GLU A 28 42.17 -4.75 -40.07
N GLN A 29 42.82 -5.79 -39.54
CA GLN A 29 42.12 -6.96 -39.00
C GLN A 29 41.26 -6.59 -37.79
N LEU A 30 41.77 -5.79 -36.85
CA LEU A 30 41.00 -5.29 -35.70
C LEU A 30 39.79 -4.46 -36.15
N SER A 31 39.97 -3.56 -37.12
CA SER A 31 38.87 -2.77 -37.70
C SER A 31 37.79 -3.64 -38.35
N THR A 32 38.22 -4.69 -39.07
CA THR A 32 37.32 -5.66 -39.68
C THR A 32 36.52 -6.43 -38.63
N ILE A 33 37.19 -6.90 -37.57
CA ILE A 33 36.54 -7.60 -36.45
C ILE A 33 35.57 -6.67 -35.72
N GLN A 34 35.94 -5.41 -35.44
CA GLN A 34 35.05 -4.43 -34.83
C GLN A 34 33.80 -4.17 -35.66
N THR A 35 33.94 -4.09 -36.99
CA THR A 35 32.81 -3.93 -37.91
C THR A 35 31.90 -5.17 -37.89
N GLN A 36 32.48 -6.37 -37.86
CA GLN A 36 31.72 -7.63 -37.76
C GLN A 36 30.97 -7.75 -36.42
N ILE A 37 31.62 -7.39 -35.30
CA ILE A 37 31.00 -7.36 -33.97
C ILE A 37 29.83 -6.37 -33.97
N SER A 38 30.01 -5.17 -34.52
CA SER A 38 28.94 -4.16 -34.56
C SER A 38 27.71 -4.66 -35.35
N ARG A 39 27.93 -5.31 -36.50
CA ARG A 39 26.84 -5.93 -37.28
C ARG A 39 26.15 -7.08 -36.55
N LEU A 40 26.91 -7.90 -35.81
CA LEU A 40 26.34 -8.96 -35.00
C LEU A 40 25.51 -8.37 -33.85
N GLN A 41 25.98 -7.31 -33.22
CA GLN A 41 25.24 -6.57 -32.18
C GLN A 41 23.90 -6.08 -32.72
N GLU A 42 23.89 -5.37 -33.86
CA GLU A 42 22.66 -4.88 -34.50
C GLU A 42 21.67 -6.02 -34.83
N CYS A 43 22.18 -7.16 -35.29
CA CYS A 43 21.35 -8.34 -35.59
C CYS A 43 20.76 -8.98 -34.33
N VAL A 44 21.54 -9.05 -33.25
CA VAL A 44 21.07 -9.53 -31.94
C VAL A 44 20.01 -8.57 -31.40
N ASP A 45 20.27 -7.27 -31.40
CA ASP A 45 19.34 -6.25 -30.91
C ASP A 45 18.01 -6.28 -31.68
N ALA A 46 18.05 -6.41 -33.00
CA ALA A 46 16.85 -6.54 -33.84
C ALA A 46 16.05 -7.83 -33.53
N ARG A 47 16.72 -8.95 -33.28
CA ARG A 47 16.06 -10.21 -32.88
C ARG A 47 15.48 -10.13 -31.47
N CYS A 48 16.19 -9.50 -30.54
CA CYS A 48 15.69 -9.24 -29.19
C CYS A 48 14.41 -8.39 -29.24
N ALA A 49 14.42 -7.27 -29.96
CA ALA A 49 13.24 -6.42 -30.12
C ALA A 49 12.05 -7.19 -30.74
N HIS A 50 12.29 -8.04 -31.74
CA HIS A 50 11.23 -8.86 -32.32
C HIS A 50 10.69 -9.91 -31.34
N LEU A 51 11.56 -10.52 -30.54
CA LEU A 51 11.14 -11.47 -29.50
C LEU A 51 10.32 -10.79 -28.40
N GLU A 52 10.71 -9.59 -27.98
CA GLU A 52 9.96 -8.77 -27.00
C GLU A 52 8.56 -8.44 -27.51
N VAL A 53 8.43 -7.98 -28.76
CA VAL A 53 7.12 -7.71 -29.38
C VAL A 53 6.29 -9.00 -29.51
N GLY A 54 6.93 -10.11 -29.89
CA GLY A 54 6.28 -11.42 -29.96
C GLY A 54 5.75 -11.88 -28.60
N GLN A 55 6.56 -11.79 -27.56
CA GLN A 55 6.18 -12.11 -26.18
C GLN A 55 5.03 -11.23 -25.70
N TYR A 56 5.12 -9.91 -25.91
CA TYR A 56 4.06 -8.97 -25.56
C TYR A 56 2.72 -9.32 -26.22
N ASN A 57 2.74 -9.64 -27.52
CA ASN A 57 1.52 -10.00 -28.25
C ASN A 57 0.91 -11.33 -27.78
N VAL A 58 1.75 -12.33 -27.52
CA VAL A 58 1.32 -13.62 -26.96
C VAL A 58 0.72 -13.40 -25.58
N GLU A 59 1.43 -12.71 -24.69
CA GLU A 59 0.95 -12.40 -23.34
C GLU A 59 -0.38 -11.64 -23.37
N LYS A 60 -0.50 -10.61 -24.21
CA LYS A 60 -1.74 -9.84 -24.39
C LYS A 60 -2.90 -10.72 -24.86
N SER A 61 -2.66 -11.62 -25.82
CA SER A 61 -3.66 -12.55 -26.31
C SER A 61 -4.11 -13.54 -25.24
N LEU A 62 -3.16 -14.14 -24.51
CA LEU A 62 -3.48 -15.05 -23.40
C LEU A 62 -4.26 -14.34 -22.30
N ARG A 63 -3.86 -13.12 -21.92
CA ARG A 63 -4.59 -12.32 -20.93
C ARG A 63 -6.04 -12.09 -21.37
N ALA A 64 -6.27 -11.70 -22.62
CA ALA A 64 -7.61 -11.48 -23.15
C ALA A 64 -8.46 -12.76 -23.14
N GLU A 65 -7.88 -13.91 -23.52
CA GLU A 65 -8.55 -15.20 -23.50
C GLU A 65 -8.91 -15.65 -22.07
N ILE A 66 -7.98 -15.51 -21.12
CA ILE A 66 -8.21 -15.82 -19.70
C ILE A 66 -9.35 -14.96 -19.14
N LEU A 67 -9.34 -13.65 -19.41
CA LEU A 67 -10.38 -12.74 -18.97
C LEU A 67 -11.74 -13.12 -19.57
N THR A 68 -11.79 -13.40 -20.87
CA THR A 68 -13.03 -13.80 -21.56
C THR A 68 -13.60 -15.11 -20.98
N ASN A 69 -12.76 -16.13 -20.80
CA ASN A 69 -13.17 -17.40 -20.23
C ASN A 69 -13.65 -17.26 -18.78
N ARG A 70 -13.00 -16.40 -18.00
CA ARG A 70 -13.40 -16.06 -16.64
C ARG A 70 -14.75 -15.37 -16.60
N GLU A 71 -14.99 -14.39 -17.48
CA GLU A 71 -16.29 -13.70 -17.59
C GLU A 71 -17.41 -14.66 -17.98
N GLN A 72 -17.19 -15.51 -19.00
CA GLN A 72 -18.16 -16.51 -19.42
C GLN A 72 -18.52 -17.49 -18.29
N SER A 73 -17.50 -17.96 -17.57
CA SER A 73 -17.68 -18.87 -16.43
C SER A 73 -18.40 -18.17 -15.26
N SER A 74 -18.11 -16.89 -15.03
CA SER A 74 -18.78 -16.08 -14.00
C SER A 74 -20.26 -15.89 -14.32
N ILE A 75 -20.62 -15.61 -15.58
CA ILE A 75 -22.03 -15.47 -16.00
C ILE A 75 -22.83 -16.76 -15.71
N MET A 76 -22.25 -17.92 -16.05
CA MET A 76 -22.91 -19.21 -15.80
C MET A 76 -23.04 -19.50 -14.31
N ALA A 77 -21.99 -19.22 -13.52
CA ALA A 77 -22.03 -19.38 -12.08
C ALA A 77 -23.10 -18.48 -11.43
N TRP A 78 -23.20 -17.22 -11.84
CA TRP A 78 -24.21 -16.29 -11.34
C TRP A 78 -25.62 -16.70 -11.74
N SER A 79 -25.82 -17.15 -12.98
CA SER A 79 -27.11 -17.65 -13.44
C SER A 79 -27.58 -18.85 -12.62
N ASN A 80 -26.66 -19.73 -12.18
CA ASN A 80 -26.98 -20.90 -11.37
C ASN A 80 -27.15 -20.56 -9.88
N TYR A 81 -26.46 -19.54 -9.36
CA TYR A 81 -26.54 -19.14 -7.96
C TYR A 81 -27.78 -18.30 -7.63
N ARG A 82 -28.26 -17.52 -8.61
CA ARG A 82 -29.43 -16.63 -8.48
C ARG A 82 -30.71 -17.45 -8.29
N LYS A 83 -31.54 -17.04 -7.33
CA LYS A 83 -32.85 -17.65 -7.08
C LYS A 83 -33.92 -17.09 -8.02
N ASP A 84 -35.01 -17.84 -8.21
CA ASP A 84 -36.16 -17.38 -8.98
C ASP A 84 -36.74 -16.09 -8.39
N GLY A 85 -36.88 -15.05 -9.23
CA GLY A 85 -37.37 -13.73 -8.82
C GLY A 85 -36.34 -12.83 -8.10
N GLU A 86 -35.12 -13.30 -7.88
CA GLU A 86 -34.05 -12.51 -7.27
C GLU A 86 -33.35 -11.63 -8.33
N SER A 87 -33.02 -10.38 -7.98
CA SER A 87 -32.22 -9.51 -8.85
C SER A 87 -30.76 -9.99 -8.91
N SER A 88 -30.02 -9.63 -9.97
CA SER A 88 -28.59 -10.00 -10.06
C SER A 88 -27.77 -9.42 -8.91
N VAL A 89 -28.07 -8.18 -8.53
CA VAL A 89 -27.36 -7.47 -7.46
C VAL A 89 -27.62 -8.13 -6.11
N ASP A 90 -28.86 -8.53 -5.82
CA ASP A 90 -29.20 -9.21 -4.57
C ASP A 90 -28.54 -10.60 -4.48
N ALA A 91 -28.47 -11.31 -5.61
CA ALA A 91 -27.75 -12.58 -5.68
C ALA A 91 -26.26 -12.39 -5.37
N HIS A 92 -25.60 -11.38 -5.95
CA HIS A 92 -24.19 -11.13 -5.66
C HIS A 92 -23.97 -10.68 -4.20
N LYS A 93 -24.82 -9.78 -3.68
CA LYS A 93 -24.79 -9.38 -2.26
C LYS A 93 -24.91 -10.59 -1.35
N ARG A 94 -25.89 -11.47 -1.61
CA ARG A 94 -26.10 -12.70 -0.86
C ARG A 94 -24.87 -13.62 -0.93
N PHE A 95 -24.22 -13.72 -2.09
CA PHE A 95 -23.00 -14.49 -2.25
C PHE A 95 -21.90 -14.02 -1.30
N PHE A 96 -21.52 -12.74 -1.35
CA PHE A 96 -20.44 -12.22 -0.51
C PHE A 96 -20.78 -12.27 0.98
N LEU A 97 -22.03 -11.98 1.36
CA LEU A 97 -22.50 -12.11 2.74
C LEU A 97 -22.50 -13.57 3.24
N SER A 98 -22.55 -14.53 2.33
CA SER A 98 -22.54 -15.97 2.66
C SER A 98 -21.15 -16.59 2.69
N LEU A 99 -20.11 -15.85 2.29
CA LEU A 99 -18.75 -16.38 2.29
C LEU A 99 -18.33 -16.75 3.72
N PRO A 100 -17.67 -17.91 3.91
CA PRO A 100 -17.14 -18.26 5.21
C PRO A 100 -16.06 -17.26 5.62
N LYS A 101 -15.97 -17.03 6.93
CA LYS A 101 -14.84 -16.28 7.51
C LYS A 101 -13.55 -17.06 7.25
N ALA A 102 -12.42 -16.36 7.33
CA ALA A 102 -11.11 -16.99 7.28
C ALA A 102 -10.98 -18.11 8.34
N THR A 103 -10.03 -19.01 8.14
CA THR A 103 -9.68 -20.08 9.09
C THR A 103 -8.17 -20.08 9.37
N GLY A 104 -7.74 -20.75 10.44
CA GLY A 104 -6.31 -20.84 10.79
C GLY A 104 -5.73 -19.50 11.24
N SER A 105 -4.43 -19.29 11.00
CA SER A 105 -3.68 -18.09 11.43
C SER A 105 -4.29 -16.78 10.92
N MET A 106 -4.80 -16.76 9.69
CA MET A 106 -5.50 -15.60 9.13
C MET A 106 -6.67 -15.17 10.03
N ARG A 107 -7.47 -16.13 10.51
CA ARG A 107 -8.62 -15.79 11.38
C ARG A 107 -8.19 -15.29 12.75
N VAL A 108 -7.06 -15.79 13.27
CA VAL A 108 -6.51 -15.30 14.54
C VAL A 108 -6.16 -13.82 14.41
N ILE A 109 -5.48 -13.43 13.33
CA ILE A 109 -5.14 -12.02 13.08
C ILE A 109 -6.37 -11.16 12.84
N GLN A 110 -7.31 -11.61 12.00
CA GLN A 110 -8.56 -10.88 11.80
C GLN A 110 -9.30 -10.64 13.12
N ARG A 111 -9.31 -11.62 14.04
CA ARG A 111 -9.93 -11.43 15.37
C ARG A 111 -9.15 -10.46 16.25
N GLY A 112 -7.83 -10.50 16.23
CA GLY A 112 -6.99 -9.56 16.96
C GLY A 112 -7.16 -8.12 16.46
N CYS A 113 -7.12 -7.92 15.14
CA CYS A 113 -7.37 -6.63 14.50
C CYS A 113 -8.83 -6.16 14.71
N ALA A 114 -9.82 -7.06 14.66
CA ALA A 114 -11.21 -6.74 15.01
C ALA A 114 -11.33 -6.22 16.45
N SER A 115 -10.69 -6.87 17.42
CA SER A 115 -10.71 -6.43 18.81
C SER A 115 -10.03 -5.07 18.97
N LEU A 116 -8.85 -4.89 18.37
CA LEU A 116 -8.13 -3.61 18.41
C LEU A 116 -8.97 -2.49 17.76
N LEU A 117 -9.61 -2.76 16.63
CA LEU A 117 -10.51 -1.82 15.97
C LEU A 117 -11.72 -1.51 16.86
N SER A 118 -12.36 -2.51 17.47
CA SER A 118 -13.46 -2.32 18.40
C SER A 118 -13.07 -1.40 19.56
N GLU A 119 -11.91 -1.63 20.18
CA GLU A 119 -11.35 -0.78 21.24
C GLU A 119 -11.08 0.65 20.73
N PHE A 120 -10.50 0.79 19.53
CA PHE A 120 -10.29 2.08 18.90
C PHE A 120 -11.60 2.84 18.65
N THR A 121 -12.68 2.16 18.23
CA THR A 121 -14.00 2.81 18.04
C THR A 121 -14.51 3.47 19.33
N GLN A 122 -14.26 2.81 20.47
CA GLN A 122 -14.70 3.29 21.78
C GLN A 122 -13.87 4.49 22.22
N ILE A 123 -12.54 4.43 22.00
CA ILE A 123 -11.64 5.57 22.23
C ILE A 123 -12.06 6.76 21.36
N ALA A 124 -12.31 6.53 20.07
CA ALA A 124 -12.72 7.57 19.14
C ALA A 124 -14.04 8.21 19.56
N GLN A 125 -15.03 7.42 20.00
CA GLN A 125 -16.30 7.92 20.50
C GLN A 125 -16.14 8.73 21.80
N GLN A 126 -15.38 8.22 22.79
CA GLN A 126 -15.20 8.87 24.08
C GLN A 126 -14.45 10.21 23.98
N HIS A 127 -13.55 10.32 23.00
CA HIS A 127 -12.70 11.49 22.82
C HIS A 127 -13.06 12.36 21.60
N ASN A 128 -14.19 12.08 20.95
CA ASN A 128 -14.67 12.82 19.77
C ASN A 128 -13.64 12.87 18.63
N LEU A 129 -12.96 11.75 18.36
CA LEU A 129 -12.05 11.62 17.23
C LEU A 129 -12.86 11.21 16.00
N GLN A 130 -12.71 11.96 14.91
CA GLN A 130 -13.33 11.62 13.64
C GLN A 130 -12.43 10.68 12.84
N TYR A 131 -12.97 9.53 12.45
CA TYR A 131 -12.32 8.54 11.61
C TYR A 131 -13.37 7.85 10.72
N TRP A 132 -12.92 7.07 9.74
CA TRP A 132 -13.75 6.17 8.96
C TRP A 132 -12.96 4.93 8.53
N ALA A 133 -13.64 3.81 8.28
CA ALA A 133 -13.03 2.69 7.56
C ALA A 133 -12.74 3.11 6.12
N ASP A 134 -11.59 2.70 5.61
CA ASP A 134 -11.10 3.03 4.29
C ASP A 134 -10.81 1.77 3.46
N PHE A 135 -10.62 1.93 2.15
CA PHE A 135 -10.19 0.88 1.21
C PHE A 135 -10.79 -0.52 1.46
N GLY A 136 -9.96 -1.52 1.75
CA GLY A 136 -10.37 -2.92 1.93
C GLY A 136 -11.30 -3.10 3.12
N THR A 137 -11.06 -2.36 4.21
CA THR A 137 -11.91 -2.38 5.41
C THR A 137 -13.29 -1.77 5.13
N LEU A 138 -13.37 -0.65 4.39
CA LEU A 138 -14.63 -0.05 3.96
C LEU A 138 -15.43 -1.00 3.07
N LEU A 139 -14.75 -1.63 2.11
CA LEU A 139 -15.34 -2.64 1.25
C LEU A 139 -15.83 -3.85 2.08
N GLY A 140 -15.07 -4.28 3.08
CA GLY A 140 -15.46 -5.28 4.06
C GLY A 140 -16.76 -4.92 4.79
N CYS A 141 -16.86 -3.69 5.32
CA CYS A 141 -18.07 -3.17 5.97
C CYS A 141 -19.30 -3.26 5.06
N VAL A 142 -19.18 -2.77 3.81
CA VAL A 142 -20.30 -2.66 2.86
C VAL A 142 -20.69 -4.03 2.28
N ARG A 143 -19.70 -4.88 1.96
CA ARG A 143 -19.91 -6.11 1.18
C ARG A 143 -20.02 -7.37 2.03
N HIS A 144 -19.23 -7.47 3.10
CA HIS A 144 -19.14 -8.68 3.94
C HIS A 144 -19.70 -8.48 5.35
N ARG A 145 -19.89 -7.22 5.79
CA ARG A 145 -20.18 -6.84 7.19
C ARG A 145 -19.09 -7.31 8.16
N GLY A 146 -17.84 -7.23 7.73
CA GLY A 146 -16.66 -7.72 8.46
C GLY A 146 -15.47 -7.79 7.53
N PHE A 147 -14.46 -8.59 7.92
CA PHE A 147 -13.29 -8.80 7.08
C PHE A 147 -13.65 -9.44 5.74
N ILE A 148 -12.95 -9.02 4.70
CA ILE A 148 -12.86 -9.80 3.47
C ILE A 148 -12.07 -11.08 3.82
N PRO A 149 -12.52 -12.29 3.43
CA PRO A 149 -11.95 -13.54 3.98
C PRO A 149 -10.46 -13.78 3.73
N TRP A 150 -9.86 -13.10 2.76
CA TRP A 150 -8.45 -13.22 2.38
C TRP A 150 -7.60 -11.98 2.72
N ASP A 151 -8.20 -11.00 3.40
CA ASP A 151 -7.60 -9.72 3.78
C ASP A 151 -7.07 -9.82 5.21
N ASP A 152 -5.91 -9.19 5.49
CA ASP A 152 -5.13 -9.43 6.71
C ASP A 152 -4.88 -8.19 7.59
N ASP A 153 -5.33 -7.01 7.16
CA ASP A 153 -5.12 -5.74 7.84
C ASP A 153 -6.42 -4.91 7.98
N VAL A 154 -6.28 -3.75 8.62
CA VAL A 154 -7.37 -2.79 8.83
C VAL A 154 -6.91 -1.40 8.41
N ASP A 155 -7.67 -0.81 7.51
CA ASP A 155 -7.44 0.51 6.93
C ASP A 155 -8.44 1.52 7.47
N LEU A 156 -7.94 2.59 8.06
CA LEU A 156 -8.73 3.72 8.54
C LEU A 156 -8.25 5.03 7.91
N GLY A 157 -9.17 5.93 7.63
CA GLY A 157 -8.88 7.31 7.28
C GLY A 157 -9.12 8.24 8.46
N MET A 158 -8.23 9.21 8.68
CA MET A 158 -8.41 10.28 9.66
C MET A 158 -7.92 11.63 9.13
N MET A 159 -8.60 12.70 9.53
CA MET A 159 -8.11 14.05 9.29
C MET A 159 -6.85 14.29 10.14
N ARG A 160 -5.86 15.03 9.62
CA ARG A 160 -4.61 15.31 10.36
C ARG A 160 -4.84 15.89 11.76
N GLU A 161 -5.83 16.79 11.88
CA GLU A 161 -6.19 17.41 13.16
C GLU A 161 -6.66 16.39 14.22
N ASP A 162 -7.29 15.29 13.80
CA ASP A 162 -7.73 14.23 14.71
C ASP A 162 -6.61 13.23 15.00
N ILE A 163 -5.67 13.04 14.07
CA ILE A 163 -4.43 12.30 14.32
C ILE A 163 -3.59 13.02 15.39
N ASP A 164 -3.44 14.34 15.31
CA ASP A 164 -2.70 15.12 16.30
C ASP A 164 -3.32 15.03 17.70
N LYS A 165 -4.65 15.01 17.78
CA LYS A 165 -5.38 14.77 19.04
C LYS A 165 -5.12 13.36 19.58
N LEU A 166 -5.21 12.33 18.73
CA LEU A 166 -4.93 10.93 19.11
C LEU A 166 -3.51 10.80 19.68
N LEU A 167 -2.51 11.37 19.01
CA LEU A 167 -1.11 11.32 19.44
C LEU A 167 -0.88 12.06 20.76
N THR A 168 -1.55 13.19 20.97
CA THR A 168 -1.50 13.94 22.23
C THR A 168 -2.11 13.12 23.37
N MET A 169 -3.30 12.55 23.16
CA MET A 169 -3.98 11.73 24.14
C MET A 169 -3.17 10.50 24.56
N LEU A 170 -2.58 9.77 23.59
CA LEU A 170 -1.74 8.60 23.87
C LEU A 170 -0.46 8.96 24.65
N ARG A 171 -0.06 10.23 24.68
CA ARG A 171 1.10 10.71 25.45
C ARG A 171 0.72 11.14 26.86
N GLU A 172 -0.47 11.71 27.03
CA GLU A 172 -0.90 12.35 28.27
C GLU A 172 -1.74 11.43 29.17
N ASP A 173 -2.48 10.48 28.59
CA ASP A 173 -3.29 9.52 29.33
C ASP A 173 -2.50 8.25 29.67
N ALA A 174 -2.19 8.07 30.96
CA ALA A 174 -1.41 6.95 31.47
C ALA A 174 -2.09 5.58 31.26
N ALA A 175 -3.43 5.52 31.25
CA ALA A 175 -4.15 4.28 31.03
C ALA A 175 -4.13 3.89 29.55
N LEU A 176 -4.32 4.86 28.64
CA LEU A 176 -4.21 4.64 27.21
C LEU A 176 -2.78 4.27 26.81
N CYS A 177 -1.77 4.98 27.29
CA CYS A 177 -0.38 4.72 26.93
C CYS A 177 0.15 3.38 27.47
N ALA A 178 -0.44 2.85 28.54
CA ALA A 178 -0.09 1.54 29.08
C ALA A 178 -0.59 0.38 28.19
N ARG A 179 -1.70 0.59 27.45
CA ARG A 179 -2.32 -0.44 26.61
C ARG A 179 -2.04 -0.26 25.12
N TYR A 180 -1.91 0.97 24.64
CA TYR A 180 -1.78 1.28 23.21
C TYR A 180 -0.57 2.14 22.92
N ARG A 181 -0.13 2.06 21.66
CA ARG A 181 0.84 2.98 21.07
C ARG A 181 0.43 3.33 19.64
N ALA A 182 0.84 4.50 19.19
CA ALA A 182 0.74 4.88 17.80
C ALA A 182 2.14 5.29 17.32
N VAL A 183 2.54 4.81 16.15
CA VAL A 183 3.88 5.05 15.61
C VAL A 183 3.81 5.32 14.11
N LEU A 184 4.55 6.31 13.64
CA LEU A 184 4.70 6.55 12.21
C LEU A 184 5.56 5.45 11.60
N VAL A 185 5.13 4.92 10.46
CA VAL A 185 5.83 3.91 9.68
C VAL A 185 6.07 4.46 8.29
N TYR A 186 7.30 4.31 7.81
CA TYR A 186 7.74 4.77 6.51
C TYR A 186 8.07 3.59 5.60
N ASP A 187 7.48 3.60 4.42
CA ASP A 187 7.65 2.58 3.38
C ASP A 187 8.56 3.12 2.24
N PRO A 188 9.65 2.42 1.88
CA PRO A 188 10.52 2.84 0.78
C PRO A 188 9.96 2.52 -0.61
N TYR A 189 9.05 1.54 -0.75
CA TYR A 189 8.62 1.04 -2.06
C TYR A 189 7.80 2.11 -2.80
N MET A 190 6.81 2.67 -2.12
CA MET A 190 5.96 3.75 -2.61
C MET A 190 6.32 5.11 -2.00
N CYS A 191 7.32 5.14 -1.11
CA CYS A 191 7.73 6.35 -0.38
C CYS A 191 6.54 6.92 0.41
N CYS A 192 5.94 6.06 1.24
CA CYS A 192 4.72 6.36 1.99
C CYS A 192 4.99 6.60 3.49
N ARG A 193 4.06 7.29 4.14
CA ARG A 193 4.07 7.60 5.58
C ARG A 193 2.69 7.35 6.18
N GLN A 194 2.56 6.34 7.02
CA GLN A 194 1.29 6.00 7.66
C GLN A 194 1.43 5.91 9.18
N LEU A 195 0.33 6.11 9.90
CA LEU A 195 0.30 5.91 11.33
C LEU A 195 -0.23 4.51 11.64
N ARG A 196 0.50 3.73 12.45
CA ARG A 196 0.00 2.45 12.94
C ARG A 196 -0.42 2.55 14.39
N PHE A 197 -1.70 2.32 14.65
CA PHE A 197 -2.23 2.14 16.00
C PHE A 197 -2.11 0.67 16.41
N ARG A 198 -1.53 0.41 17.57
CA ARG A 198 -1.18 -0.95 18.04
C ARG A 198 -1.39 -1.08 19.54
N TYR A 199 -1.40 -2.31 20.02
CA TYR A 199 -1.14 -2.57 21.44
C TYR A 199 0.30 -2.16 21.81
N ALA A 200 0.48 -1.72 23.06
CA ALA A 200 1.80 -1.40 23.62
C ALA A 200 2.69 -2.65 23.74
N ASN A 201 2.08 -3.84 23.88
CA ASN A 201 2.77 -5.12 23.85
C ASN A 201 3.20 -5.49 22.42
N ASN A 202 4.51 -5.41 22.15
CA ASN A 202 5.07 -5.70 20.82
C ASN A 202 4.97 -7.17 20.39
N SER A 203 4.64 -8.09 21.29
CA SER A 203 4.37 -9.48 20.92
C SER A 203 3.04 -9.65 20.20
N ASN A 204 2.14 -8.67 20.27
CA ASN A 204 0.92 -8.66 19.49
C ASN A 204 1.19 -7.98 18.12
N PRO A 205 1.06 -8.72 17.00
CA PRO A 205 1.35 -8.18 15.68
C PRO A 205 0.21 -7.34 15.10
N CYS A 206 -0.97 -7.30 15.73
CA CYS A 206 -2.13 -6.59 15.20
C CYS A 206 -1.90 -5.08 15.18
N PHE A 207 -2.32 -4.45 14.08
CA PHE A 207 -2.27 -3.01 13.90
C PHE A 207 -3.48 -2.52 13.11
N LEU A 208 -3.78 -1.23 13.25
CA LEU A 208 -4.67 -0.49 12.37
C LEU A 208 -3.79 0.49 11.59
N ASP A 209 -3.79 0.40 10.27
CA ASP A 209 -3.19 1.42 9.42
C ASP A 209 -4.15 2.62 9.37
N ILE A 210 -3.64 3.78 9.76
CA ILE A 210 -4.36 5.06 9.77
C ILE A 210 -3.70 5.98 8.75
N PHE A 211 -4.43 6.24 7.67
CA PHE A 211 -3.99 7.11 6.60
C PHE A 211 -4.37 8.57 6.85
N PHE A 212 -3.47 9.45 6.42
CA PHE A 212 -3.64 10.88 6.56
C PHE A 212 -4.56 11.42 5.47
N TYR A 213 -5.57 12.17 5.90
CA TYR A 213 -6.42 12.95 5.01
C TYR A 213 -6.34 14.45 5.33
N ASP A 214 -6.47 15.25 4.28
CA ASP A 214 -6.42 16.70 4.33
C ASP A 214 -7.72 17.31 3.80
N TYR A 215 -8.07 18.50 4.31
CA TYR A 215 -9.14 19.28 3.72
C TYR A 215 -8.61 20.03 2.48
N ALA A 216 -9.40 20.01 1.41
CA ALA A 216 -9.09 20.70 0.16
C ALA A 216 -10.25 21.64 -0.23
N PRO A 217 -9.97 22.75 -0.95
CA PRO A 217 -11.01 23.57 -1.57
C PRO A 217 -11.61 22.82 -2.76
N ASP A 218 -12.47 23.48 -3.54
CA ASP A 218 -12.76 23.00 -4.89
C ASP A 218 -11.51 23.13 -5.75
N LEU A 219 -10.85 22.00 -5.99
CA LEU A 219 -9.63 21.94 -6.78
C LEU A 219 -9.98 21.92 -8.26
N MET A 220 -9.55 22.96 -8.98
CA MET A 220 -9.55 22.97 -10.44
C MET A 220 -8.59 21.90 -10.98
N SER A 221 -8.78 21.46 -12.24
CA SER A 221 -7.93 20.42 -12.84
C SER A 221 -6.42 20.73 -12.76
N GLU A 222 -6.03 22.00 -12.93
CA GLU A 222 -4.64 22.45 -12.78
C GLU A 222 -4.11 22.27 -11.34
N GLN A 223 -4.95 22.50 -10.33
CA GLN A 223 -4.58 22.32 -8.93
C GLN A 223 -4.52 20.83 -8.56
N GLN A 224 -5.40 19.99 -9.12
CA GLN A 224 -5.31 18.54 -8.96
C GLN A 224 -4.00 18.01 -9.56
N GLN A 225 -3.63 18.48 -10.75
CA GLN A 225 -2.33 18.16 -11.37
C GLN A 225 -1.16 18.69 -10.54
N SER A 226 -1.29 19.87 -9.93
CA SER A 226 -0.26 20.43 -9.04
C SER A 226 -0.07 19.57 -7.79
N PHE A 227 -1.16 19.06 -7.21
CA PHE A 227 -1.09 18.12 -6.08
C PHE A 227 -0.36 16.84 -6.47
N VAL A 228 -0.71 16.26 -7.62
CA VAL A 228 -0.05 15.06 -8.16
C VAL A 228 1.43 15.34 -8.44
N SER A 229 1.77 16.49 -9.03
CA SER A 229 3.16 16.89 -9.27
C SER A 229 3.93 17.02 -7.96
N LEU A 230 3.33 17.65 -6.94
CA LEU A 230 3.95 17.83 -5.63
C LEU A 230 4.23 16.48 -4.96
N ARG A 231 3.36 15.49 -5.15
CA ARG A 231 3.58 14.11 -4.71
C ARG A 231 4.75 13.45 -5.45
N LYS A 232 4.84 13.59 -6.78
CA LYS A 232 5.96 13.06 -7.58
C LYS A 232 7.30 13.68 -7.13
N ASP A 233 7.30 14.99 -6.90
CA ASP A 233 8.47 15.72 -6.42
C ASP A 233 8.91 15.22 -5.03
N LEU A 234 7.95 14.92 -4.14
CA LEU A 234 8.23 14.32 -2.83
C LEU A 234 8.92 12.95 -2.98
N GLN A 235 8.36 12.06 -3.82
CA GLN A 235 8.95 10.75 -4.08
C GLN A 235 10.36 10.88 -4.68
N GLN A 236 10.55 11.81 -5.61
CA GLN A 236 11.85 12.07 -6.22
C GLN A 236 12.87 12.58 -5.19
N GLU A 237 12.47 13.49 -4.31
CA GLU A 237 13.32 14.02 -3.24
C GLU A 237 13.78 12.88 -2.31
N LEU A 238 12.86 12.01 -1.87
CA LEU A 238 13.19 10.86 -1.03
C LEU A 238 14.13 9.88 -1.75
N ARG A 239 13.86 9.56 -3.02
CA ARG A 239 14.69 8.66 -3.84
C ARG A 239 16.08 9.23 -4.13
N SER A 240 16.26 10.54 -4.05
CA SER A 240 17.54 11.21 -4.28
C SER A 240 18.45 11.22 -3.04
N GLN A 241 17.92 10.89 -1.85
CA GLN A 241 18.69 10.91 -0.61
C GLN A 241 19.79 9.84 -0.61
N THR A 242 20.94 10.15 -0.02
CA THR A 242 22.07 9.21 0.05
C THR A 242 21.76 7.93 0.82
N PHE A 243 20.80 7.99 1.75
CA PHE A 243 20.36 6.85 2.55
C PHE A 243 19.29 5.99 1.86
N PHE A 244 18.73 6.42 0.72
CA PHE A 244 17.55 5.78 0.13
C PHE A 244 17.75 4.30 -0.18
N ASN A 245 18.89 3.91 -0.79
CA ASN A 245 19.17 2.51 -1.08
C ASN A 245 19.24 1.65 0.19
N THR A 246 19.82 2.20 1.28
CA THR A 246 19.85 1.51 2.58
C THR A 246 18.47 1.38 3.19
N TRP A 247 17.61 2.38 3.04
CA TRP A 247 16.21 2.30 3.46
C TRP A 247 15.44 1.26 2.64
N LEU A 248 15.61 1.26 1.32
CA LEU A 248 14.99 0.28 0.41
C LEU A 248 15.37 -1.16 0.76
N ASP A 249 16.65 -1.42 1.07
CA ASP A 249 17.12 -2.75 1.48
C ASP A 249 16.52 -3.21 2.83
N ARG A 250 16.19 -2.27 3.72
CA ARG A 250 15.60 -2.57 5.04
C ARG A 250 14.08 -2.74 5.00
N GLY A 251 13.41 -2.15 4.01
CA GLY A 251 11.96 -2.10 3.95
C GLY A 251 11.37 -1.10 4.94
N TYR A 252 10.25 -1.47 5.56
CA TYR A 252 9.51 -0.60 6.48
C TYR A 252 10.34 -0.20 7.71
N VAL A 253 10.31 1.08 8.06
CA VAL A 253 10.98 1.62 9.26
C VAL A 253 10.01 2.41 10.14
N GLU A 254 10.07 2.19 11.46
CA GLU A 254 9.26 2.93 12.44
C GLU A 254 9.98 4.21 12.90
N GLN A 255 9.20 5.22 13.28
CA GLN A 255 9.69 6.46 13.88
C GLN A 255 10.68 6.20 15.02
N GLY A 256 11.83 6.89 14.98
CA GLY A 256 12.94 6.67 15.92
C GLY A 256 14.01 5.74 15.37
N GLY A 257 13.75 5.08 14.24
CA GLY A 257 14.74 4.36 13.45
C GLY A 257 15.70 5.30 12.69
N GLU A 258 16.73 4.71 12.10
CA GLU A 258 17.73 5.42 11.29
C GLU A 258 17.07 6.17 10.12
N TYR A 259 17.54 7.38 9.84
CA TYR A 259 17.04 8.27 8.77
C TYR A 259 15.58 8.74 8.88
N THR A 260 14.81 8.24 9.85
CA THR A 260 13.37 8.59 9.97
C THR A 260 13.13 10.07 10.28
N ALA A 261 14.07 10.75 10.94
CA ALA A 261 13.99 12.20 11.15
C ALA A 261 14.15 12.99 9.84
N ASP A 262 15.07 12.58 8.96
CA ASP A 262 15.28 13.20 7.65
C ASP A 262 14.09 12.94 6.72
N ILE A 263 13.57 11.71 6.72
CA ILE A 263 12.35 11.33 5.98
C ILE A 263 11.17 12.19 6.44
N GLU A 264 10.93 12.29 7.75
CA GLU A 264 9.84 13.10 8.32
C GLU A 264 9.98 14.59 7.96
N GLN A 265 11.21 15.12 7.99
CA GLN A 265 11.46 16.51 7.60
C GLN A 265 11.06 16.78 6.15
N ILE A 266 11.30 15.82 5.24
CA ILE A 266 10.88 15.92 3.83
C ILE A 266 9.35 15.93 3.74
N PHE A 267 8.65 14.98 4.37
CA PHE A 267 7.17 14.98 4.38
C PHE A 267 6.60 16.29 4.92
N GLN A 268 7.10 16.79 6.05
CA GLN A 268 6.66 18.06 6.63
C GLN A 268 6.93 19.27 5.71
N SER A 269 8.05 19.27 5.00
CA SER A 269 8.39 20.31 4.03
C SER A 269 7.38 20.34 2.88
N PHE A 270 7.05 19.17 2.32
CA PHE A 270 6.08 19.06 1.23
C PHE A 270 4.65 19.35 1.68
N GLN A 271 4.28 18.98 2.91
CA GLN A 271 2.99 19.36 3.47
C GLN A 271 2.85 20.88 3.59
N LYS A 272 3.90 21.57 4.04
CA LYS A 272 3.93 23.05 4.07
C LYS A 272 3.81 23.65 2.67
N LYS A 273 4.45 23.05 1.66
CA LYS A 273 4.29 23.48 0.25
C LYS A 273 2.83 23.34 -0.21
N ALA A 274 2.17 22.24 0.11
CA ALA A 274 0.76 22.02 -0.25
C ALA A 274 -0.18 23.08 0.35
N VAL A 275 0.04 23.41 1.63
CA VAL A 275 -0.70 24.49 2.32
C VAL A 275 -0.41 25.85 1.69
N ASN A 276 0.87 26.18 1.43
CA ASN A 276 1.26 27.46 0.84
C ASN A 276 0.74 27.65 -0.59
N GLN A 277 0.56 26.57 -1.35
CA GLN A 277 -0.04 26.57 -2.69
C GLN A 277 -1.57 26.59 -2.66
N GLY A 278 -2.20 26.55 -1.47
CA GLY A 278 -3.65 26.51 -1.33
C GLY A 278 -4.29 25.19 -1.77
N LEU A 279 -3.50 24.12 -1.89
CA LEU A 279 -3.98 22.78 -2.24
C LEU A 279 -4.62 22.09 -1.01
N VAL A 280 -4.07 22.40 0.17
CA VAL A 280 -4.60 21.99 1.48
C VAL A 280 -5.04 23.24 2.22
N VAL A 281 -6.24 23.20 2.81
CA VAL A 281 -6.86 24.34 3.51
C VAL A 281 -7.40 23.92 4.87
N SER A 282 -7.83 24.89 5.68
CA SER A 282 -8.53 24.60 6.93
C SER A 282 -9.96 24.12 6.69
N LYS A 283 -10.55 23.41 7.67
CA LYS A 283 -11.92 22.88 7.64
C LYS A 283 -12.98 23.90 7.22
N SER A 284 -12.87 25.16 7.66
CA SER A 284 -13.85 26.22 7.35
C SER A 284 -13.86 26.63 5.88
N CYS A 285 -12.73 26.43 5.18
CA CYS A 285 -12.58 26.72 3.75
C CYS A 285 -12.77 25.46 2.87
N ALA A 286 -13.04 24.31 3.48
CA ALA A 286 -13.07 23.03 2.79
C ALA A 286 -14.34 22.84 1.97
N ARG A 287 -14.16 22.17 0.82
CA ARG A 287 -15.26 21.58 0.03
C ARG A 287 -15.03 20.10 -0.23
N ASN A 288 -13.77 19.66 -0.17
CA ASN A 288 -13.35 18.30 -0.43
C ASN A 288 -12.44 17.79 0.70
N VAL A 289 -12.33 16.46 0.75
CA VAL A 289 -11.38 15.69 1.55
C VAL A 289 -10.49 14.97 0.55
N VAL A 290 -9.17 15.08 0.74
CA VAL A 290 -8.18 14.52 -0.17
C VAL A 290 -7.25 13.58 0.60
N TYR A 291 -6.91 12.47 -0.03
CA TYR A 291 -5.90 11.56 0.50
C TYR A 291 -4.56 12.28 0.56
N GLY A 292 -3.89 12.22 1.71
CA GLY A 292 -2.71 13.01 2.01
C GLY A 292 -1.55 12.69 1.07
N LEU A 293 -0.64 13.66 0.90
CA LEU A 293 0.62 13.47 0.17
C LEU A 293 1.47 12.31 0.73
N ASP A 294 1.13 11.84 1.92
CA ASP A 294 1.76 10.74 2.62
C ASP A 294 1.58 9.38 1.95
N ASN A 295 0.47 9.16 1.23
CA ASN A 295 0.11 7.82 0.74
C ASN A 295 -0.46 7.77 -0.68
N VAL A 296 -0.68 8.92 -1.35
CA VAL A 296 -1.18 8.94 -2.73
C VAL A 296 -0.19 8.26 -3.68
N ASP A 297 -0.63 7.25 -4.40
CA ASP A 297 0.09 6.78 -5.58
C ASP A 297 -0.07 7.85 -6.67
N ALA A 298 1.05 8.39 -7.14
CA ALA A 298 1.15 9.69 -7.82
C ALA A 298 0.50 9.74 -9.22
N GLU A 299 -0.45 8.85 -9.49
CA GLU A 299 -1.19 8.72 -10.74
C GLU A 299 -2.65 9.13 -10.58
N ASN A 300 -3.26 8.87 -9.41
CA ASN A 300 -4.68 9.14 -9.17
C ASN A 300 -4.90 9.90 -7.86
N LEU A 301 -5.47 11.10 -7.97
CA LEU A 301 -5.85 11.89 -6.80
C LEU A 301 -7.14 11.34 -6.20
N TYR A 302 -7.04 10.72 -5.02
CA TYR A 302 -8.21 10.28 -4.26
C TYR A 302 -8.85 11.48 -3.56
N ILE A 303 -10.01 11.89 -4.07
CA ILE A 303 -10.75 13.06 -3.61
C ILE A 303 -12.25 12.76 -3.50
N ALA A 304 -12.84 13.18 -2.40
CA ALA A 304 -14.28 13.10 -2.16
C ALA A 304 -14.81 14.44 -1.65
N ARG A 305 -16.05 14.77 -1.96
CA ARG A 305 -16.68 15.98 -1.39
C ARG A 305 -16.87 15.80 0.10
N CYS A 306 -16.78 16.88 0.87
CA CYS A 306 -17.09 16.82 2.30
C CYS A 306 -18.50 16.27 2.58
N ALA A 307 -19.47 16.51 1.68
CA ALA A 307 -20.83 15.97 1.78
C ALA A 307 -20.95 14.47 1.44
N GLU A 308 -19.98 13.91 0.71
CA GLU A 308 -19.88 12.46 0.46
C GLU A 308 -19.26 11.73 1.66
N MET A 309 -18.36 12.42 2.37
CA MET A 309 -17.67 11.88 3.55
C MET A 309 -18.47 12.04 4.84
N PHE A 310 -19.07 13.22 5.05
CA PHE A 310 -19.58 13.66 6.34
C PHE A 310 -21.07 14.05 6.31
N PRO A 311 -21.81 13.86 7.43
CA PRO A 311 -21.37 13.14 8.63
C PRO A 311 -21.11 11.67 8.33
N VAL A 312 -20.18 11.04 9.04
CA VAL A 312 -19.96 9.60 8.89
C VAL A 312 -21.19 8.85 9.39
N LYS A 313 -21.47 7.67 8.81
CA LYS A 313 -22.52 6.75 9.25
C LYS A 313 -21.89 5.52 9.89
N MET A 314 -22.62 4.82 10.75
CA MET A 314 -22.15 3.58 11.37
C MET A 314 -22.57 2.38 10.53
N ALA A 315 -21.65 1.44 10.29
CA ALA A 315 -21.92 0.16 9.63
C ALA A 315 -21.43 -1.01 10.47
N THR A 316 -22.06 -2.16 10.28
CA THR A 316 -21.66 -3.40 10.95
C THR A 316 -20.32 -3.90 10.43
N PHE A 317 -19.42 -4.20 11.36
CA PHE A 317 -18.17 -4.89 11.11
C PHE A 317 -18.00 -5.97 12.17
N GLU A 318 -18.09 -7.23 11.74
CA GLU A 318 -18.14 -8.39 12.64
C GLU A 318 -19.32 -8.29 13.62
N ASP A 319 -19.06 -8.07 14.91
CA ASP A 319 -20.03 -7.97 16.00
C ASP A 319 -20.18 -6.56 16.59
N PHE A 320 -19.51 -5.56 16.00
CA PHE A 320 -19.57 -4.16 16.43
C PHE A 320 -19.83 -3.21 15.26
N SER A 321 -19.82 -1.90 15.53
CA SER A 321 -20.08 -0.86 14.53
C SER A 321 -18.84 0.00 14.29
N VAL A 322 -18.58 0.32 13.02
CA VAL A 322 -17.46 1.14 12.57
C VAL A 322 -17.99 2.34 11.78
N ALA A 323 -17.36 3.50 11.94
CA ALA A 323 -17.68 4.68 11.15
C ALA A 323 -17.27 4.48 9.69
N ILE A 324 -18.14 4.82 8.74
CA ILE A 324 -17.88 4.79 7.30
C ILE A 324 -18.36 6.09 6.65
N PRO A 325 -17.85 6.48 5.47
CA PRO A 325 -18.32 7.66 4.75
C PRO A 325 -19.84 7.63 4.48
N GLN A 326 -20.47 8.81 4.42
CA GLN A 326 -21.91 8.93 4.15
C GLN A 326 -22.32 8.22 2.85
N LEU A 327 -21.57 8.47 1.78
CA LEU A 327 -21.75 7.88 0.44
C LEU A 327 -20.67 6.83 0.15
N SER A 328 -20.52 5.88 1.07
CA SER A 328 -19.52 4.80 1.02
C SER A 328 -19.55 3.97 -0.27
N GLU A 329 -20.73 3.59 -0.75
CA GLU A 329 -20.88 2.79 -1.96
C GLU A 329 -20.39 3.54 -3.20
N ASP A 330 -20.75 4.82 -3.35
CA ASP A 330 -20.31 5.67 -4.46
C ASP A 330 -18.78 5.93 -4.44
N ILE A 331 -18.20 6.04 -3.24
CA ILE A 331 -16.74 6.17 -3.07
C ILE A 331 -16.05 4.86 -3.49
N LEU A 332 -16.54 3.72 -3.02
CA LEU A 332 -15.98 2.42 -3.39
C LEU A 332 -16.12 2.14 -4.89
N GLU A 333 -17.25 2.47 -5.51
CA GLU A 333 -17.46 2.26 -6.94
C GLU A 333 -16.51 3.11 -7.80
N ARG A 334 -16.15 4.32 -7.35
CA ARG A 334 -15.13 5.14 -8.03
C ARG A 334 -13.73 4.54 -7.95
N VAL A 335 -13.41 3.83 -6.86
CA VAL A 335 -12.08 3.26 -6.63
C VAL A 335 -11.96 1.86 -7.25
N TYR A 336 -12.97 1.01 -7.08
CA TYR A 336 -12.93 -0.41 -7.42
C TYR A 336 -13.82 -0.81 -8.59
N GLY A 337 -14.72 0.07 -9.07
CA GLY A 337 -15.76 -0.29 -10.04
C GLY A 337 -16.89 -1.10 -9.41
N ASP A 338 -17.32 -2.19 -10.06
CA ASP A 338 -18.37 -3.05 -9.50
C ASP A 338 -17.85 -3.84 -8.30
N ILE A 339 -18.17 -3.35 -7.10
CA ILE A 339 -17.77 -3.97 -5.83
C ILE A 339 -18.35 -5.37 -5.62
N TYR A 340 -19.37 -5.76 -6.39
CA TYR A 340 -19.99 -7.08 -6.37
C TYR A 340 -19.52 -7.99 -7.53
N GLN A 341 -18.49 -7.59 -8.27
CA GLN A 341 -17.79 -8.45 -9.21
C GLN A 341 -16.79 -9.36 -8.48
N LEU A 342 -16.54 -10.56 -9.03
CA LEU A 342 -15.53 -11.47 -8.48
C LEU A 342 -14.11 -10.88 -8.63
N PRO A 343 -13.38 -10.64 -7.51
CA PRO A 343 -12.09 -9.97 -7.55
C PRO A 343 -11.01 -10.80 -8.27
N SER A 344 -10.17 -10.14 -9.05
CA SER A 344 -9.12 -10.81 -9.85
C SER A 344 -7.91 -11.28 -9.06
N ASP A 345 -7.77 -10.81 -7.84
CA ASP A 345 -6.56 -10.78 -7.03
C ASP A 345 -6.67 -11.55 -5.71
N ILE A 346 -7.73 -12.35 -5.51
CA ILE A 346 -7.94 -13.17 -4.30
C ILE A 346 -6.68 -13.95 -3.88
N ILE A 347 -5.92 -14.46 -4.85
CA ILE A 347 -4.72 -15.28 -4.61
C ILE A 347 -3.45 -14.42 -4.51
N THR A 348 -3.43 -13.27 -5.18
CA THR A 348 -2.24 -12.40 -5.31
C THR A 348 -2.24 -11.25 -4.32
N HIS A 349 -3.25 -11.18 -3.44
CA HIS A 349 -3.34 -10.16 -2.41
C HIS A 349 -2.04 -10.12 -1.59
N PHE A 350 -1.43 -8.94 -1.54
CA PHE A 350 -0.18 -8.72 -0.83
C PHE A 350 -0.43 -8.91 0.66
N ARG A 351 0.39 -9.72 1.32
CA ARG A 351 0.23 -9.95 2.77
C ARG A 351 0.94 -8.86 3.54
N HIS A 352 0.19 -8.16 4.38
CA HIS A 352 0.71 -7.11 5.24
C HIS A 352 1.29 -7.66 6.54
N VAL A 353 0.85 -8.88 6.93
CA VAL A 353 1.35 -9.59 8.11
C VAL A 353 2.16 -10.83 7.69
N ASP A 354 3.37 -10.95 8.24
CA ASP A 354 4.22 -12.12 8.02
C ASP A 354 3.58 -13.39 8.60
N CYS A 355 3.08 -14.25 7.73
CA CYS A 355 2.39 -15.48 8.12
C CYS A 355 3.30 -16.51 8.80
N GLU A 356 4.62 -16.49 8.59
CA GLU A 356 5.52 -17.43 9.25
C GLU A 356 5.68 -17.10 10.74
N SER A 357 5.59 -15.80 11.09
CA SER A 357 5.54 -15.33 12.48
C SER A 357 4.23 -15.69 13.22
N LEU A 358 3.17 -16.02 12.48
CA LEU A 358 1.84 -16.36 13.00
C LEU A 358 1.68 -17.84 13.37
N HIS A 359 2.67 -18.68 13.11
CA HIS A 359 2.61 -20.10 13.46
C HIS A 359 3.22 -20.42 14.85
N SER A 360 3.58 -19.39 15.62
CA SER A 360 4.04 -19.55 16.99
C SER A 360 2.85 -19.58 17.95
N SER A 361 2.73 -20.61 18.80
CA SER A 361 1.66 -20.70 19.81
C SER A 361 1.65 -19.50 20.76
N HIS A 362 2.80 -18.83 20.92
CA HIS A 362 2.93 -17.63 21.72
C HIS A 362 2.17 -16.44 21.13
N THR A 363 2.16 -16.27 19.80
CA THR A 363 1.45 -15.17 19.13
C THR A 363 -0.06 -15.30 19.31
N ASP A 364 -0.60 -16.50 19.12
CA ASP A 364 -2.02 -16.80 19.32
C ASP A 364 -2.46 -16.52 20.77
N ASP A 365 -1.66 -16.98 21.75
CA ASP A 365 -1.94 -16.76 23.17
C ASP A 365 -1.96 -15.27 23.54
N VAL A 366 -1.03 -14.47 22.98
CA VAL A 366 -0.98 -13.02 23.20
C VAL A 366 -2.21 -12.33 22.61
N ILE A 367 -2.61 -12.68 21.38
CA ILE A 367 -3.81 -12.11 20.75
C ILE A 367 -5.05 -12.44 21.58
N GLU A 368 -5.23 -13.71 21.98
CA GLU A 368 -6.38 -14.11 22.80
C GLU A 368 -6.38 -13.44 24.18
N GLN A 369 -5.21 -13.20 24.77
CA GLN A 369 -5.09 -12.47 26.03
C GLN A 369 -5.51 -11.00 25.88
N ASP A 370 -5.09 -10.33 24.80
CA ASP A 370 -5.49 -8.94 24.56
C ASP A 370 -7.00 -8.83 24.29
N ILE A 371 -7.57 -9.76 23.52
CA ILE A 371 -9.03 -9.86 23.31
C ILE A 371 -9.78 -10.03 24.63
N ARG A 372 -9.35 -10.95 25.51
CA ARG A 372 -9.99 -11.21 26.81
C ARG A 372 -9.86 -10.04 27.78
N SER A 373 -8.79 -9.26 27.66
CA SER A 373 -8.51 -8.11 28.53
C SER A 373 -9.06 -6.79 27.99
N ASN A 374 -9.86 -6.83 26.91
CA ASN A 374 -10.49 -5.66 26.32
C ASN A 374 -11.32 -4.89 27.38
N PRO A 375 -10.92 -3.66 27.76
CA PRO A 375 -11.57 -2.91 28.82
C PRO A 375 -12.93 -2.31 28.41
N TYR A 376 -13.24 -2.36 27.10
CA TYR A 376 -14.49 -1.87 26.53
C TYR A 376 -15.44 -2.99 26.12
N ALA A 377 -15.11 -4.26 26.41
CA ALA A 377 -16.02 -5.36 26.18
C ALA A 377 -17.30 -5.13 26.97
N ILE A 378 -18.45 -5.11 26.28
CA ILE A 378 -19.75 -5.08 26.94
C ILE A 378 -19.90 -6.44 27.63
N ASP A 379 -19.94 -6.43 28.96
CA ASP A 379 -20.23 -7.61 29.76
C ASP A 379 -21.67 -8.05 29.48
N CYS A 380 -21.86 -8.90 28.45
CA CYS A 380 -23.14 -9.51 28.12
C CYS A 380 -23.69 -10.37 29.29
N GLY A 381 -22.95 -10.52 30.40
CA GLY A 381 -23.37 -11.18 31.63
C GLY A 381 -23.96 -10.26 32.71
N ARG A 382 -24.13 -8.95 32.48
CA ARG A 382 -24.75 -8.02 33.46
C ARG A 382 -26.01 -7.30 32.94
N LEU A 383 -26.74 -7.94 32.04
CA LEU A 383 -28.15 -7.63 31.80
C LEU A 383 -28.99 -8.72 32.48
N GLU A 384 -29.13 -8.61 33.80
CA GLU A 384 -30.18 -9.31 34.57
C GLU A 384 -31.46 -8.46 34.61
#